data_AF-A0A7C5I9P1-F1
#
_entry.id   AF-A0A7C5I9P1-F1
#
_cell.length_a   1.000
_cell.length_b   1.000
_cell.length_c   1.000
_cell.angle_alpha   90.00
_cell.angle_beta   90.00
_cell.angle_gamma   90.00
#
_symmetry.space_group_name_H-M   'P 1'
#
loop_
_entity.id
_entity.type
_entity.pdbx_description
1 polymer ?
#
loop_
_entity_poly.entity_id
_entity_poly.type
_entity_poly.pdbx_seq_one_letter_code
_entity_poly.pdbx_strand_id
1 'polypeptide(L)' 'SEVVLSDYRRQVRDPLDLLTSREREVLQMLAEGKTNKEIATALQLSVYTVDAHRGRIMEKLNVHSIGELVRFAVRHGLVE' A
#
# COMPACT_ATOMS: atom_id res chain seq x y z
N SER A 1 -4.04 -7.01 36.73
CA SER A 1 -4.10 -6.00 35.66
C SER A 1 -3.71 -6.66 34.35
N GLU A 2 -4.70 -7.06 33.57
CA GLU A 2 -4.53 -7.93 32.39
C GLU A 2 -5.46 -7.45 31.26
N VAL A 3 -5.54 -6.13 31.05
CA VAL A 3 -6.47 -5.52 30.08
C VAL A 3 -5.74 -4.78 28.96
N VAL A 4 -4.42 -4.71 29.00
CA VAL A 4 -3.62 -3.90 28.04
C VAL A 4 -3.11 -4.69 26.84
N LEU A 5 -3.19 -6.03 26.87
CA LEU A 5 -2.69 -6.90 25.79
C LEU A 5 -3.79 -7.34 24.80
N SER A 6 -5.07 -7.16 25.14
CA SER A 6 -6.20 -7.55 24.28
C SER A 6 -6.42 -6.60 23.10
N ASP A 7 -6.04 -5.33 23.23
CA ASP A 7 -6.24 -4.33 22.17
C ASP A 7 -5.17 -4.38 21.06
N TYR A 8 -3.98 -4.93 21.34
CA TYR A 8 -2.93 -5.12 20.34
C TYR A 8 -3.33 -6.13 19.25
N ARG A 9 -4.19 -7.09 19.59
CA ARG A 9 -4.70 -8.11 18.64
C ARG A 9 -5.88 -7.62 17.80
N ARG A 10 -6.44 -6.45 18.10
CA ARG A 10 -7.66 -5.93 17.47
C ARG A 10 -7.42 -4.82 16.44
N GLN A 11 -6.18 -4.37 16.28
CA GLN A 11 -5.85 -3.15 15.51
C GLN A 11 -5.56 -3.37 14.02
N VAL A 12 -5.37 -4.59 13.52
CA VAL A 12 -5.32 -4.82 12.06
C VAL A 12 -6.72 -5.09 11.54
N ARG A 13 -7.63 -4.12 11.65
CA ARG A 13 -8.96 -4.23 11.02
C ARG A 13 -8.93 -3.85 9.54
N ASP A 14 -8.01 -2.97 9.16
CA ASP A 14 -7.79 -2.60 7.77
C ASP A 14 -6.38 -3.01 7.33
N PRO A 15 -6.24 -3.88 6.31
CA PRO A 15 -4.95 -4.17 5.69
C PRO A 15 -4.17 -2.92 5.23
N LEU A 16 -4.86 -1.78 4.99
CA LEU A 16 -4.21 -0.51 4.71
C LEU A 16 -3.41 0.05 5.89
N ASP A 17 -3.73 -0.33 7.12
CA ASP A 17 -2.98 0.12 8.30
C ASP A 17 -1.58 -0.50 8.39
N LEU A 18 -1.31 -1.57 7.64
CA LEU A 18 0.03 -2.13 7.49
C LEU A 18 0.95 -1.24 6.64
N LEU A 19 0.36 -0.36 5.83
CA LEU A 19 1.08 0.53 4.93
C LEU A 19 1.39 1.87 5.60
N THR A 20 2.63 2.31 5.41
CA THR A 20 3.04 3.68 5.69
C THR A 20 2.31 4.65 4.76
N SER A 21 2.23 5.93 5.11
CA SER A 21 1.59 6.95 4.28
C SER A 21 2.15 6.97 2.85
N ARG A 22 3.48 6.83 2.71
CA ARG A 22 4.15 6.81 1.41
C ARG A 22 3.80 5.58 0.58
N GLU A 23 3.67 4.43 1.23
CA GLU A 23 3.22 3.20 0.57
C GLU A 23 1.76 3.29 0.12
N ARG A 24 0.89 3.94 0.91
CA ARG A 24 -0.50 4.21 0.50
C ARG A 24 -0.58 5.15 -0.69
N GLU A 25 0.21 6.22 -0.72
CA GLU A 25 0.30 7.13 -1.88
C GLU A 25 0.72 6.37 -3.16
N VAL A 26 1.76 5.54 -3.07
CA VAL A 26 2.22 4.72 -4.20
C VAL A 26 1.12 3.74 -4.64
N LEU A 27 0.46 3.06 -3.69
CA LEU A 27 -0.63 2.14 -3.98
C LEU A 27 -1.81 2.85 -4.68
N GLN A 28 -2.19 4.03 -4.21
CA GLN A 28 -3.28 4.82 -4.79
C GLN A 28 -2.97 5.20 -6.24
N MET A 29 -1.78 5.75 -6.51
CA MET A 29 -1.41 6.11 -7.88
C MET A 29 -1.26 4.92 -8.82
N LEU A 30 -0.80 3.76 -8.31
CA LEU A 30 -0.80 2.52 -9.09
C LEU A 30 -2.23 2.11 -9.46
N ALA A 31 -3.17 2.26 -8.55
CA ALA A 31 -4.57 1.95 -8.77
C ALA A 31 -5.28 2.94 -9.72
N GLU A 32 -4.82 4.21 -9.74
CA GLU A 32 -5.19 5.22 -10.75
C GLU A 32 -4.60 4.92 -12.15
N GLY A 33 -3.79 3.86 -12.29
CA GLY A 33 -3.18 3.46 -13.55
C GLY A 33 -1.87 4.17 -13.89
N LYS A 34 -1.27 4.90 -12.94
CA LYS A 34 0.04 5.55 -13.17
C LYS A 34 1.16 4.53 -13.22
N THR A 35 2.09 4.74 -14.13
CA THR A 35 3.33 3.97 -14.24
C THR A 35 4.32 4.34 -13.13
N ASN A 36 5.27 3.45 -12.83
CA ASN A 36 6.33 3.74 -11.86
C ASN A 36 7.12 5.03 -12.19
N LYS A 37 7.24 5.39 -13.48
CA LYS A 37 7.90 6.62 -13.91
C LYS A 37 7.09 7.85 -13.54
N GLU A 38 5.79 7.84 -13.81
CA GLU A 38 4.89 8.95 -13.44
C GLU A 38 4.81 9.12 -11.94
N ILE A 39 4.73 8.02 -11.18
CA ILE A 39 4.76 8.05 -9.71
C ILE A 39 6.08 8.62 -9.19
N ALA A 40 7.21 8.21 -9.77
CA ALA A 40 8.52 8.72 -9.42
C ALA A 40 8.60 10.24 -9.62
N THR A 41 8.11 10.73 -10.76
CA THR A 41 8.02 12.18 -11.03
C THR A 41 7.09 12.88 -10.05
N ALA A 42 5.89 12.34 -9.81
CA ALA A 42 4.90 12.95 -8.93
C ALA A 42 5.38 13.06 -7.47
N LEU A 43 6.14 12.07 -6.99
CA LEU A 43 6.63 12.02 -5.62
C LEU A 43 8.05 12.57 -5.44
N GLN A 44 8.69 13.05 -6.52
CA GLN A 44 10.11 13.45 -6.55
C GLN A 44 11.05 12.33 -6.05
N LEU A 45 10.78 11.10 -6.48
CA LEU A 45 11.55 9.90 -6.16
C LEU A 45 12.24 9.35 -7.41
N SER A 46 13.18 8.42 -7.20
CA SER A 46 13.68 7.61 -8.29
C SER A 46 12.69 6.48 -8.63
N VAL A 47 12.68 6.03 -9.88
CA VAL A 47 11.88 4.86 -10.30
C VAL A 47 12.25 3.62 -9.48
N TYR A 48 13.52 3.47 -9.13
CA TYR A 48 14.00 2.40 -8.24
C TYR A 48 13.37 2.48 -6.85
N THR A 49 13.25 3.68 -6.28
CA THR A 49 12.60 3.88 -4.98
C THR A 49 11.11 3.51 -5.04
N VAL A 50 10.41 3.86 -6.12
CA VAL A 50 9.01 3.47 -6.33
C VAL A 50 8.87 1.95 -6.43
N ASP A 51 9.77 1.29 -7.16
CA ASP A 51 9.82 -0.18 -7.27
C ASP A 51 10.02 -0.84 -5.89
N ALA A 52 10.93 -0.28 -5.08
CA ALA A 52 11.18 -0.74 -3.71
C ALA A 52 10.00 -0.51 -2.75
N HIS A 53 9.22 0.57 -2.92
CA HIS A 53 7.96 0.76 -2.20
C HIS A 53 6.94 -0.28 -2.65
N ARG A 54 6.80 -0.53 -3.95
CA ARG A 54 5.87 -1.51 -4.49
C ARG A 54 6.16 -2.92 -3.98
N GLY A 55 7.43 -3.33 -3.94
CA GLY A 55 7.84 -4.61 -3.35
C GLY A 55 7.40 -4.74 -1.88
N ARG A 56 7.64 -3.71 -1.06
CA ARG A 56 7.20 -3.70 0.34
C ARG A 56 5.69 -3.75 0.51
N ILE A 57 4.95 -3.04 -0.35
CA ILE A 57 3.48 -3.09 -0.34
C ILE A 57 3.00 -4.51 -0.65
N MET A 58 3.56 -5.13 -1.69
CA MET A 58 3.24 -6.50 -2.09
C MET A 58 3.54 -7.51 -0.98
N GLU A 59 4.69 -7.38 -0.30
CA GLU A 59 5.02 -8.21 0.86
C GLU A 59 4.05 -8.00 2.02
N LYS A 60 3.76 -6.74 2.39
CA LYS A 60 2.87 -6.41 3.51
C LYS A 60 1.43 -6.85 3.31
N LEU A 61 0.94 -6.77 2.07
CA LEU A 61 -0.43 -7.16 1.71
C LEU A 61 -0.53 -8.61 1.26
N ASN A 62 0.59 -9.34 1.18
CA ASN A 62 0.68 -10.69 0.64
C ASN A 62 0.04 -10.81 -0.76
N VAL A 63 0.44 -9.89 -1.65
CA VAL A 63 -0.04 -9.76 -3.03
C VAL A 63 1.11 -10.03 -3.98
N HIS A 64 0.86 -10.76 -5.07
CA HIS A 64 1.92 -11.26 -5.95
C HIS A 64 1.90 -10.69 -7.37
N SER A 65 0.91 -9.85 -7.70
CA SER A 65 0.84 -9.18 -9.00
C SER A 65 0.33 -7.74 -8.91
N ILE A 66 0.69 -6.92 -9.90
CA ILE A 66 0.14 -5.56 -10.05
C ILE A 66 -1.38 -5.60 -10.17
N GLY A 67 -1.93 -6.56 -10.92
CA GLY A 67 -3.37 -6.71 -11.09
C GLY A 67 -4.09 -7.00 -9.77
N GLU A 68 -3.52 -7.85 -8.92
CA GLU A 68 -4.02 -8.06 -7.56
C GLU A 68 -3.92 -6.80 -6.70
N LEU A 69 -2.82 -6.05 -6.84
CA LEU A 69 -2.58 -4.83 -6.08
C LEU A 69 -3.60 -3.73 -6.42
N VAL A 70 -3.90 -3.56 -7.71
CA VAL A 70 -4.94 -2.65 -8.19
C VAL A 70 -6.32 -3.11 -7.72
N ARG A 71 -6.66 -4.41 -7.85
CA ARG A 71 -7.93 -4.96 -7.34
C ARG A 71 -8.06 -4.79 -5.83
N PHE A 72 -6.97 -4.92 -5.10
CA PHE A 72 -6.93 -4.67 -3.66
C PHE A 72 -7.27 -3.20 -3.37
N ALA A 73 -6.61 -2.25 -4.03
CA ALA A 73 -6.88 -0.82 -3.83
C ALA A 73 -8.35 -0.45 -4.11
N VAL A 74 -8.92 -0.94 -5.22
CA VAL A 74 -10.34 -0.71 -5.56
C VAL A 74 -11.28 -1.30 -4.50
N ARG A 75 -11.05 -2.55 -4.05
CA ARG A 75 -11.89 -3.19 -3.01
C ARG A 75 -11.85 -2.47 -1.67
N HIS A 76 -10.74 -1.80 -1.36
CA HIS A 76 -10.54 -1.05 -0.13
C HIS A 76 -10.88 0.45 -0.27
N GLY A 77 -11.45 0.87 -1.40
CA GLY A 77 -11.91 2.26 -1.60
C GLY A 77 -10.79 3.29 -1.69
N LEU A 78 -9.57 2.88 -2.07
CA LEU A 78 -8.45 3.80 -2.29
C LEU A 78 -8.59 4.62 -3.57
N VAL A 79 -9.40 4.15 -4.51
CA VAL A 79 -9.69 4.77 -5.80
C VAL A 79 -11.17 4.57 -6.13
N GLU A 80 -11.79 5.60 -6.70
CA GLU A 80 -13.19 5.63 -7.15
C GLU A 80 -13.30 5.34 -8.65
#